data_AF-E4SJ78-F1
#
_entry.id   AF-E4SJ78-F1
#
_cell.length_a   1.000
_cell.length_b   1.000
_cell.length_c   1.000
_cell.angle_alpha   90.00
_cell.angle_beta   90.00
_cell.angle_gamma   90.00
#
_symmetry.space_group_name_H-M   'P 1'
#
loop_
_entity.id
_entity.type
_entity.pdbx_description
1 polymer ?
#
loop_
_entity_poly.entity_id
_entity_poly.type
_entity_poly.pdbx_seq_one_letter_code
_entity_poly.pdbx_strand_id
1 'polypeptide(L)'
;MGGINCYLPHPKRPGDITMTELRDSGLEYAKIVKNIFDFSAYFSLANANIEKVMLDEANRKDTAKEETEVALDQLKKAMNACQVSHLQLEKFVNELPQMKQELDPTTKEYLSVMSKRLGMIANKLNKLVEAYESSNVNVHIEHGDLNVIIRNNSVTLITEQLATDLSDIMMDLKNNSVYDRKKLLQEYDLAI
;
A
#
# COMPACT_ATOMS: atom_id res chain seq x y z
N MET A 1 59.82 -14.79 -22.13
CA MET A 1 59.01 -13.83 -21.35
C MET A 1 57.55 -14.09 -21.67
N GLY A 2 56.74 -14.42 -20.67
CA GLY A 2 55.32 -14.73 -20.84
C GLY A 2 54.72 -15.17 -19.51
N GLY A 3 54.46 -14.21 -18.63
CA GLY A 3 53.76 -14.43 -17.37
C GLY A 3 52.26 -14.36 -17.60
N ILE A 4 51.56 -15.48 -17.44
CA ILE A 4 50.10 -15.55 -17.38
C ILE A 4 49.71 -14.85 -16.07
N ASN A 5 49.02 -13.70 -16.20
CA ASN A 5 48.54 -12.94 -15.07
C ASN A 5 47.30 -13.65 -14.51
N CYS A 6 47.51 -14.52 -13.52
CA CYS A 6 46.44 -15.18 -12.78
C CYS A 6 45.70 -14.14 -11.93
N TYR A 7 44.67 -13.51 -12.49
CA TYR A 7 43.68 -12.78 -11.71
C TYR A 7 42.89 -13.79 -10.87
N LEU A 8 43.40 -14.07 -9.67
CA LEU A 8 42.61 -14.70 -8.62
C LEU A 8 41.49 -13.74 -8.22
N PRO A 9 40.21 -14.14 -8.28
CA PRO A 9 39.12 -13.29 -7.78
C PRO A 9 39.36 -13.07 -6.30
N HIS A 10 39.58 -11.82 -5.92
CA HIS A 10 39.75 -11.45 -4.52
C HIS A 10 38.48 -11.83 -3.74
N PRO A 11 38.60 -12.45 -2.56
CA PRO A 11 37.45 -12.69 -1.70
C PRO A 11 36.81 -11.36 -1.33
N LYS A 12 35.52 -11.19 -1.65
CA LYS A 12 34.72 -9.99 -1.34
C LYS A 12 34.84 -9.68 0.15
N ARG A 13 35.20 -8.44 0.48
CA ARG A 13 35.23 -7.98 1.87
C ARG A 13 33.80 -7.94 2.43
N PRO A 14 33.59 -8.23 3.72
CA PRO A 14 32.31 -7.93 4.37
C PRO A 14 32.09 -6.41 4.30
N GLY A 15 31.03 -5.98 3.61
CA GLY A 15 30.69 -4.55 3.47
C GLY A 15 30.76 -3.98 2.04
N ASP A 16 31.28 -4.72 1.06
CA ASP A 16 31.19 -4.30 -0.35
C ASP A 16 29.79 -4.58 -0.89
N ILE A 17 28.88 -3.63 -0.68
CA ILE A 17 27.56 -3.59 -1.31
C ILE A 17 27.78 -3.32 -2.80
N THR A 18 27.33 -4.22 -3.66
CA THR A 18 27.32 -3.93 -5.09
C THR A 18 26.21 -2.93 -5.40
N MET A 19 26.45 -1.96 -6.30
CA MET A 19 25.44 -1.00 -6.77
C MET A 19 24.14 -1.67 -7.27
N THR A 20 24.23 -2.94 -7.64
CA THR A 20 23.11 -3.83 -8.00
C THR A 20 22.22 -4.16 -6.80
N GLU A 21 22.78 -4.52 -5.64
CA GLU A 21 22.00 -4.89 -4.44
C GLU A 21 21.21 -3.69 -3.88
N LEU A 22 21.81 -2.49 -3.86
CA LEU A 22 21.11 -1.23 -3.52
C LEU A 22 19.97 -0.92 -4.50
N ARG A 23 20.19 -1.20 -5.80
CA ARG A 23 19.20 -0.98 -6.86
C ARG A 23 18.04 -1.98 -6.77
N ASP A 24 18.32 -3.22 -6.41
CA ASP A 24 17.32 -4.28 -6.27
C ASP A 24 16.45 -4.06 -5.04
N SER A 25 17.03 -3.72 -3.88
CA SER A 25 16.26 -3.35 -2.68
C SER A 25 15.41 -2.08 -2.88
N GLY A 26 15.95 -1.07 -3.58
CA GLY A 26 15.21 0.13 -3.94
C GLY A 26 14.07 -0.14 -4.91
N LEU A 27 14.24 -1.08 -5.84
CA LEU A 27 13.19 -1.49 -6.76
C LEU A 27 12.06 -2.25 -6.05
N GLU A 28 12.39 -3.14 -5.11
CA GLU A 28 11.39 -3.85 -4.31
C GLU A 28 10.59 -2.90 -3.41
N TYR A 29 11.26 -1.95 -2.74
CA TYR A 29 10.56 -0.92 -1.97
C TYR A 29 9.66 -0.04 -2.85
N ALA A 30 10.12 0.34 -4.05
CA ALA A 30 9.32 1.12 -5.00
C ALA A 30 8.06 0.36 -5.46
N LYS A 31 8.12 -0.96 -5.63
CA LYS A 31 6.94 -1.80 -5.93
C LYS A 31 5.93 -1.78 -4.79
N ILE A 32 6.39 -1.88 -3.54
CA ILE A 32 5.54 -1.79 -2.34
C ILE A 32 4.83 -0.43 -2.32
N VAL A 33 5.59 0.66 -2.48
CA VAL A 33 5.05 2.02 -2.50
C VAL A 33 4.02 2.19 -3.61
N LYS A 34 4.30 1.67 -4.83
CA LYS A 34 3.34 1.68 -5.93
C LYS A 34 2.03 0.98 -5.55
N ASN A 35 2.10 -0.20 -4.94
CA ASN A 35 0.90 -0.95 -4.55
C ASN A 35 0.08 -0.22 -3.46
N ILE A 36 0.73 0.57 -2.60
CA ILE A 36 0.03 1.45 -1.65
C ILE A 36 -0.69 2.60 -2.35
N PHE A 37 -0.10 3.18 -3.41
CA PHE A 37 -0.78 4.16 -4.25
C PHE A 37 -1.94 3.54 -5.05
N ASP A 38 -1.77 2.33 -5.57
CA ASP A 38 -2.84 1.60 -6.26
C ASP A 38 -4.00 1.32 -5.28
N PHE A 39 -3.71 0.89 -4.04
CA PHE A 39 -4.70 0.78 -2.96
C PHE A 39 -5.45 2.10 -2.75
N SER A 40 -4.74 3.22 -2.59
CA SER A 40 -5.34 4.55 -2.40
C SER A 40 -6.27 4.93 -3.54
N ALA A 41 -5.87 4.67 -4.78
CA ALA A 41 -6.63 5.02 -5.97
C ALA A 41 -7.92 4.21 -6.05
N TYR A 42 -7.83 2.88 -5.90
CA TYR A 42 -9.00 2.00 -5.94
C TYR A 42 -9.98 2.28 -4.80
N PHE A 43 -9.49 2.55 -3.59
CA PHE A 43 -10.35 2.91 -2.46
C PHE A 43 -11.09 4.23 -2.70
N SER A 44 -10.40 5.23 -3.25
CA SER A 44 -11.03 6.52 -3.58
C SER A 44 -12.10 6.39 -4.67
N LEU A 45 -11.84 5.58 -5.70
CA LEU A 45 -12.81 5.28 -6.75
C LEU A 45 -14.03 4.53 -6.20
N ALA A 46 -13.82 3.55 -5.34
CA ALA A 46 -14.91 2.85 -4.67
C ALA A 46 -15.82 3.80 -3.90
N ASN A 47 -15.24 4.71 -3.11
CA ASN A 47 -16.00 5.69 -2.33
C ASN A 47 -16.79 6.64 -3.23
N ALA A 48 -16.19 7.14 -4.30
CA ALA A 48 -16.88 8.01 -5.27
C ALA A 48 -18.07 7.29 -5.93
N ASN A 49 -17.90 6.01 -6.29
CA ASN A 49 -18.98 5.21 -6.84
C ASN A 49 -20.10 4.96 -5.82
N ILE A 50 -19.77 4.66 -4.56
CA ILE A 50 -20.76 4.50 -3.49
C ILE A 50 -21.57 5.78 -3.29
N GLU A 51 -20.92 6.95 -3.30
CA GLU A 51 -21.61 8.24 -3.23
C GLU A 51 -22.55 8.46 -4.41
N LYS A 52 -22.13 8.07 -5.62
CA LYS A 52 -22.99 8.13 -6.81
C LYS A 52 -24.21 7.21 -6.69
N VAL A 53 -24.03 5.98 -6.22
CA VAL A 53 -25.14 5.03 -5.97
C VAL A 53 -26.14 5.63 -4.99
N MET A 54 -25.66 6.22 -3.89
CA MET A 54 -26.51 6.90 -2.90
C MET A 54 -27.32 8.07 -3.47
N LEU A 55 -26.86 8.72 -4.54
CA LEU A 55 -27.59 9.79 -5.21
C LEU A 55 -28.58 9.25 -6.25
N ASP A 56 -28.21 8.18 -6.95
CA ASP A 56 -28.99 7.61 -8.04
C ASP A 56 -30.07 6.61 -7.59
N GLU A 57 -30.02 6.08 -6.36
CA GLU A 57 -30.96 5.05 -5.87
C GLU A 57 -32.44 5.43 -6.01
N ALA A 58 -32.77 6.73 -5.87
CA ALA A 58 -34.14 7.22 -5.91
C ALA A 58 -34.71 7.34 -7.34
N ASN A 59 -33.84 7.52 -8.36
CA ASN A 59 -34.27 7.92 -9.71
C ASN A 59 -33.78 6.99 -10.82
N ARG A 60 -32.67 6.26 -10.61
CA ARG A 60 -31.98 5.45 -11.61
C ARG A 60 -31.46 4.14 -11.01
N LYS A 61 -32.39 3.28 -10.59
CA LYS A 61 -32.10 2.01 -9.89
C LYS A 61 -31.17 1.07 -10.65
N ASP A 62 -31.37 0.89 -11.96
CA ASP A 62 -30.52 -0.01 -12.74
C ASP A 62 -29.08 0.51 -12.83
N THR A 63 -28.90 1.82 -13.04
CA THR A 63 -27.58 2.47 -12.97
C THR A 63 -26.97 2.35 -11.57
N ALA A 64 -27.77 2.49 -10.51
CA ALA A 64 -27.29 2.34 -9.13
C ALA A 64 -26.79 0.92 -8.84
N LYS A 65 -27.41 -0.12 -9.41
CA LYS A 65 -26.93 -1.51 -9.31
C LYS A 65 -25.61 -1.71 -10.05
N GLU A 66 -25.51 -1.25 -11.30
CA GLU A 66 -24.27 -1.32 -12.08
C GLU A 66 -23.12 -0.61 -11.36
N GLU A 67 -23.34 0.60 -10.86
CA GLU A 67 -22.33 1.38 -10.14
C GLU A 67 -21.93 0.74 -8.80
N THR A 68 -22.84 0.00 -8.16
CA THR A 68 -22.54 -0.80 -6.95
C THR A 68 -21.60 -1.96 -7.28
N GLU A 69 -21.84 -2.68 -8.37
CA GLU A 69 -20.95 -3.75 -8.81
C GLU A 69 -19.55 -3.22 -9.12
N VAL A 70 -19.47 -2.05 -9.76
CA VAL A 70 -18.19 -1.35 -10.00
C VAL A 70 -17.54 -0.97 -8.68
N ALA A 71 -18.27 -0.39 -7.73
CA ALA A 71 -17.73 -0.03 -6.41
C ALA A 71 -17.15 -1.26 -5.68
N LEU A 72 -17.87 -2.39 -5.73
CA LEU A 72 -17.44 -3.63 -5.09
C LEU A 72 -16.16 -4.20 -5.74
N ASP A 73 -16.07 -4.18 -7.07
CA ASP A 73 -14.84 -4.55 -7.80
C ASP A 73 -13.65 -3.66 -7.41
N GLN A 74 -13.87 -2.35 -7.27
CA GLN A 74 -12.83 -1.43 -6.82
C GLN A 74 -12.40 -1.69 -5.37
N LEU A 75 -13.34 -2.00 -4.45
CA LEU A 75 -12.99 -2.39 -3.08
C LEU A 75 -12.17 -3.69 -3.05
N LYS A 76 -12.50 -4.68 -3.89
CA LYS A 76 -11.72 -5.92 -4.02
C LYS A 76 -10.30 -5.65 -4.54
N LYS A 77 -10.16 -4.77 -5.54
CA LYS A 77 -8.85 -4.33 -6.04
C LYS A 77 -8.04 -3.59 -4.97
N ALA A 78 -8.69 -2.70 -4.22
CA ALA A 78 -8.07 -1.99 -3.09
C ALA A 78 -7.55 -2.97 -2.02
N MET A 79 -8.37 -3.95 -1.64
CA MET A 79 -8.00 -5.01 -0.70
C MET A 79 -6.79 -5.81 -1.19
N ASN A 80 -6.83 -6.28 -2.45
CA ASN A 80 -5.73 -7.04 -3.04
C ASN A 80 -4.43 -6.22 -3.08
N ALA A 81 -4.49 -4.95 -3.48
CA ALA A 81 -3.32 -4.08 -3.50
C ALA A 81 -2.72 -3.85 -2.09
N CYS A 82 -3.58 -3.66 -1.08
CA CYS A 82 -3.16 -3.55 0.31
C CYS A 82 -2.50 -4.85 0.83
N GLN A 83 -3.10 -6.00 0.55
CA GLN A 83 -2.59 -7.30 1.00
C GLN A 83 -1.27 -7.67 0.32
N VAL A 84 -1.14 -7.41 -0.98
CA VAL A 84 0.14 -7.59 -1.71
C VAL A 84 1.21 -6.67 -1.12
N SER A 85 0.89 -5.40 -0.84
CA SER A 85 1.83 -4.47 -0.19
C SER A 85 2.31 -4.99 1.16
N HIS A 86 1.38 -5.49 1.98
CA HIS A 86 1.70 -6.07 3.29
C HIS A 86 2.66 -7.27 3.18
N LEU A 87 2.32 -8.26 2.33
CA LEU A 87 3.13 -9.48 2.15
C LEU A 87 4.51 -9.17 1.58
N GLN A 88 4.59 -8.25 0.61
CA GLN A 88 5.86 -7.81 0.05
C GLN A 88 6.72 -7.08 1.08
N LEU A 89 6.11 -6.24 1.92
CA LEU A 89 6.82 -5.51 2.97
C LEU A 89 7.30 -6.44 4.09
N GLU A 90 6.50 -7.43 4.49
CA GLU A 90 6.90 -8.46 5.44
C GLU A 90 8.09 -9.29 4.90
N LYS A 91 7.99 -9.73 3.64
CA LYS A 91 9.08 -10.43 2.95
C LYS A 91 10.34 -9.57 2.90
N PHE A 92 10.21 -8.30 2.51
CA PHE A 92 11.32 -7.35 2.45
C PHE A 92 12.02 -7.24 3.82
N VAL A 93 11.28 -7.03 4.91
CA VAL A 93 11.82 -6.96 6.27
C VAL A 93 12.54 -8.25 6.71
N ASN A 94 12.03 -9.41 6.31
CA ASN A 94 12.62 -10.71 6.65
C ASN A 94 13.88 -11.05 5.84
N GLU A 95 13.97 -10.58 4.60
CA GLU A 95 15.12 -10.82 3.71
C GLU A 95 16.25 -9.81 3.94
N LEU A 96 15.95 -8.65 4.54
CA LEU A 96 16.92 -7.59 4.84
C LEU A 96 18.15 -8.04 5.66
N PRO A 97 18.06 -8.89 6.71
CA PRO A 97 19.23 -9.41 7.42
C PRO A 97 20.14 -10.33 6.58
N GLN A 98 19.60 -10.90 5.49
CA GLN A 98 20.35 -11.78 4.58
C GLN A 98 21.06 -10.96 3.48
N MET A 99 20.49 -9.82 3.12
CA MET A 99 21.21 -8.75 2.42
C MET A 99 22.23 -8.20 3.43
N LYS A 100 23.53 -8.13 3.11
CA LYS A 100 24.61 -7.78 4.07
C LYS A 100 24.55 -6.34 4.63
N GLN A 101 23.40 -5.70 4.62
CA GLN A 101 23.09 -4.36 5.11
C GLN A 101 22.30 -4.48 6.41
N GLU A 102 22.93 -4.18 7.53
CA GLU A 102 22.17 -3.88 8.74
C GLU A 102 21.46 -2.54 8.52
N LEU A 103 20.13 -2.58 8.37
CA LEU A 103 19.30 -1.38 8.47
C LEU A 103 19.49 -0.75 9.84
N ASP A 104 19.48 0.57 9.88
CA ASP A 104 19.33 1.29 11.13
C ASP A 104 18.08 0.75 11.88
N PRO A 105 18.18 0.50 13.21
CA PRO A 105 17.08 0.00 14.01
C PRO A 105 15.78 0.79 13.83
N THR A 106 15.87 2.11 13.63
CA THR A 106 14.73 3.01 13.44
C THR A 106 13.97 2.68 12.15
N THR A 107 14.70 2.46 11.05
CA THR A 107 14.11 2.12 9.75
C THR A 107 13.48 0.72 9.78
N LYS A 108 14.12 -0.24 10.46
CA LYS A 108 13.55 -1.58 10.66
C LYS A 108 12.26 -1.55 11.46
N GLU A 109 12.21 -0.74 12.52
CA GLU A 109 11.00 -0.52 13.32
C GLU A 109 9.88 0.11 12.48
N TYR A 110 10.20 1.16 11.71
CA TYR A 110 9.26 1.79 10.78
C TYR A 110 8.63 0.79 9.80
N LEU A 111 9.45 0.01 9.09
CA LEU A 111 8.94 -0.96 8.10
C LEU A 111 8.08 -2.05 8.76
N SER A 112 8.43 -2.46 9.99
CA SER A 112 7.64 -3.43 10.76
C SER A 112 6.28 -2.86 11.19
N VAL A 113 6.25 -1.63 11.70
CA VAL A 113 5.02 -0.94 12.09
C VAL A 113 4.12 -0.72 10.88
N MET A 114 4.69 -0.29 9.76
CA MET A 114 3.97 -0.10 8.50
C MET A 114 3.35 -1.40 7.98
N SER A 115 4.10 -2.50 8.02
CA SER A 115 3.57 -3.82 7.65
C SER A 115 2.38 -4.24 8.52
N LYS A 116 2.49 -4.09 9.84
CA LYS A 116 1.38 -4.40 10.76
C LYS A 116 0.14 -3.54 10.47
N ARG A 117 0.32 -2.24 10.19
CA ARG A 117 -0.77 -1.34 9.81
C ARG A 117 -1.46 -1.79 8.52
N LEU A 118 -0.70 -2.10 7.48
CA LEU A 118 -1.26 -2.63 6.22
C LEU A 118 -2.04 -3.93 6.42
N GLY A 119 -1.56 -4.84 7.27
CA GLY A 119 -2.30 -6.05 7.63
C GLY A 119 -3.63 -5.77 8.34
N MET A 120 -3.66 -4.79 9.26
CA MET A 120 -4.90 -4.36 9.92
C MET A 120 -5.89 -3.70 8.93
N ILE A 121 -5.39 -2.88 8.02
CA ILE A 121 -6.20 -2.24 6.96
C ILE A 121 -6.79 -3.29 6.02
N ALA A 122 -6.00 -4.28 5.59
CA ALA A 122 -6.50 -5.37 4.74
C ALA A 122 -7.66 -6.12 5.40
N ASN A 123 -7.57 -6.39 6.71
CA ASN A 123 -8.67 -7.01 7.47
C ASN A 123 -9.92 -6.11 7.55
N LYS A 124 -9.76 -4.80 7.71
CA LYS A 124 -10.88 -3.85 7.69
C LYS A 124 -11.54 -3.77 6.30
N LEU A 125 -10.74 -3.76 5.23
CA LEU A 125 -11.24 -3.80 3.85
C LEU A 125 -12.01 -5.09 3.57
N ASN A 126 -11.52 -6.24 4.05
CA ASN A 126 -12.23 -7.50 3.91
C ASN A 126 -13.61 -7.44 4.59
N LYS A 127 -13.69 -6.91 5.82
CA LYS A 127 -14.98 -6.70 6.51
C LYS A 127 -15.90 -5.74 5.76
N LEU A 128 -15.35 -4.71 5.12
CA LEU A 128 -16.12 -3.77 4.29
C LEU A 128 -16.69 -4.47 3.05
N VAL A 129 -15.87 -5.25 2.34
CA VAL A 129 -16.29 -6.06 1.19
C VAL A 129 -17.37 -7.04 1.60
N GLU A 130 -17.17 -7.80 2.69
CA GLU A 130 -18.17 -8.72 3.24
C GLU A 130 -19.46 -7.99 3.59
N ALA A 131 -19.40 -6.78 4.16
CA ALA A 131 -20.59 -5.99 4.46
C ALA A 131 -21.37 -5.64 3.19
N TYR A 132 -20.70 -5.28 2.08
CA TYR A 132 -21.34 -5.00 0.80
C TYR A 132 -21.85 -6.26 0.07
N GLU A 133 -21.19 -7.41 0.22
CA GLU A 133 -21.62 -8.67 -0.40
C GLU A 133 -22.76 -9.35 0.36
N SER A 134 -22.75 -9.27 1.69
CA SER A 134 -23.72 -9.93 2.57
C SER A 134 -24.96 -9.07 2.83
N SER A 135 -24.84 -7.74 2.78
CA SER A 135 -26.02 -6.89 2.71
C SER A 135 -26.63 -7.08 1.33
N ASN A 136 -27.93 -7.35 1.26
CA ASN A 136 -28.62 -7.44 -0.01
C ASN A 136 -28.72 -6.03 -0.64
N VAL A 137 -27.59 -5.45 -1.06
CA VAL A 137 -27.49 -4.07 -1.55
C VAL A 137 -28.50 -3.83 -2.67
N ASN A 138 -28.68 -4.82 -3.55
CA ASN A 138 -29.70 -4.78 -4.60
C ASN A 138 -31.13 -4.66 -4.07
N VAL A 139 -31.47 -5.32 -2.96
CA VAL A 139 -32.79 -5.20 -2.31
C VAL A 139 -32.96 -3.81 -1.71
N HIS A 140 -31.88 -3.24 -1.16
CA HIS A 140 -31.92 -1.91 -0.55
C HIS A 140 -31.97 -0.78 -1.57
N ILE A 141 -31.32 -0.96 -2.73
CA ILE A 141 -31.52 -0.08 -3.89
C ILE A 141 -32.97 -0.15 -4.37
N GLU A 142 -33.60 -1.33 -4.36
CA GLU A 142 -35.01 -1.46 -4.74
C GLU A 142 -35.96 -0.79 -3.76
N HIS A 143 -35.65 -0.82 -2.47
CA HIS A 143 -36.43 -0.14 -1.44
C HIS A 143 -36.08 1.35 -1.30
N GLY A 144 -34.99 1.82 -1.91
CA GLY A 144 -34.50 3.19 -1.80
C GLY A 144 -34.02 3.53 -0.37
N ASP A 145 -33.56 2.53 0.37
CA ASP A 145 -33.07 2.66 1.75
C ASP A 145 -31.56 2.36 1.87
N LEU A 146 -30.83 2.30 0.75
CA LEU A 146 -29.39 2.03 0.78
C LEU A 146 -28.64 3.13 1.53
N ASN A 147 -29.03 4.39 1.36
CA ASN A 147 -28.48 5.50 2.15
C ASN A 147 -28.59 5.26 3.66
N VAL A 148 -29.72 4.70 4.12
CA VAL A 148 -29.96 4.42 5.54
C VAL A 148 -29.01 3.32 6.02
N ILE A 149 -28.74 2.32 5.20
CA ILE A 149 -27.84 1.21 5.54
C ILE A 149 -26.39 1.61 5.51
N ILE A 150 -25.98 2.41 4.53
CA ILE A 150 -24.60 2.89 4.49
C ILE A 150 -24.34 3.79 5.70
N ARG A 151 -25.23 4.74 5.97
CA ARG A 151 -25.03 5.75 7.03
C ARG A 151 -25.27 5.25 8.45
N ASN A 152 -26.19 4.32 8.67
CA ASN A 152 -26.51 3.82 10.02
C ASN A 152 -25.80 2.51 10.39
N ASN A 153 -24.99 1.95 9.50
CA ASN A 153 -24.29 0.70 9.74
C ASN A 153 -22.77 0.91 9.89
N SER A 154 -22.06 -0.16 10.21
CA SER A 154 -20.59 -0.15 10.37
C SER A 154 -19.81 0.30 9.13
N VAL A 155 -20.46 0.40 7.96
CA VAL A 155 -19.87 0.77 6.67
C VAL A 155 -19.24 2.16 6.71
N THR A 156 -19.99 3.23 7.03
CA THR A 156 -19.43 4.59 7.08
C THR A 156 -18.29 4.69 8.10
N LEU A 157 -18.45 4.09 9.28
CA LEU A 157 -17.40 4.09 10.31
C LEU A 157 -16.12 3.40 9.83
N ILE A 158 -16.24 2.23 9.17
CA ILE A 158 -15.10 1.51 8.62
C ILE A 158 -14.45 2.33 7.50
N THR A 159 -15.23 2.96 6.62
CA THR A 159 -14.71 3.81 5.53
C THR A 159 -13.95 5.02 6.05
N GLU A 160 -14.47 5.72 7.07
CA GLU A 160 -13.78 6.85 7.72
C GLU A 160 -12.47 6.43 8.38
N GLN A 161 -12.47 5.29 9.06
CA GLN A 161 -11.26 4.72 9.65
C GLN A 161 -10.23 4.36 8.59
N LEU A 162 -10.64 3.74 7.49
CA LEU A 162 -9.77 3.39 6.37
C LEU A 162 -9.17 4.62 5.69
N ALA A 163 -9.94 5.70 5.52
CA ALA A 163 -9.44 6.96 4.98
C ALA A 163 -8.39 7.62 5.91
N THR A 164 -8.60 7.54 7.22
CA THR A 164 -7.65 8.00 8.23
C THR A 164 -6.36 7.17 8.20
N ASP A 165 -6.50 5.84 8.24
CA ASP A 165 -5.38 4.89 8.20
C ASP A 165 -4.54 5.07 6.91
N LEU A 166 -5.19 5.30 5.77
CA LEU A 166 -4.53 5.58 4.50
C LEU A 166 -3.76 6.92 4.53
N SER A 167 -4.36 7.96 5.13
CA SER A 167 -3.71 9.27 5.28
C SER A 167 -2.46 9.17 6.14
N ASP A 168 -2.54 8.43 7.25
CA ASP A 168 -1.39 8.12 8.11
C ASP A 168 -0.28 7.43 7.32
N ILE A 169 -0.61 6.40 6.53
CA ILE A 169 0.37 5.69 5.71
C ILE A 169 1.03 6.63 4.70
N MET A 170 0.27 7.52 4.07
CA MET A 170 0.82 8.48 3.10
C MET A 170 1.74 9.50 3.78
N MET A 171 1.40 9.96 4.98
CA MET A 171 2.26 10.85 5.77
C MET A 171 3.54 10.13 6.24
N ASP A 172 3.42 8.89 6.68
CA ASP A 172 4.55 8.04 7.05
C ASP A 172 5.48 7.79 5.87
N LEU A 173 4.93 7.45 4.70
CA LEU A 173 5.68 7.32 3.45
C LEU A 173 6.39 8.63 3.10
N LYS A 174 5.73 9.77 3.21
CA LYS A 174 6.33 11.08 2.93
C LYS A 174 7.47 11.39 3.89
N ASN A 175 7.26 11.19 5.18
CA ASN A 175 8.26 11.46 6.22
C ASN A 175 9.50 10.56 6.07
N ASN A 176 9.30 9.31 5.66
CA ASN A 176 10.36 8.32 5.46
C ASN A 176 10.86 8.22 4.00
N SER A 177 10.27 8.97 3.06
CA SER A 177 10.75 9.11 1.67
C SER A 177 11.98 10.01 1.55
N VAL A 178 12.41 10.63 2.67
CA VAL A 178 13.62 11.44 2.74
C VAL A 178 14.84 10.51 2.75
N TYR A 179 15.09 9.91 1.59
CA TYR A 179 16.44 9.57 1.16
C TYR A 179 17.19 10.91 1.02
N ASP A 180 17.74 11.38 2.14
CA ASP A 180 18.99 12.12 2.24
C ASP A 180 19.25 13.32 1.33
N ARG A 181 18.28 14.22 1.11
CA ARG A 181 18.61 15.51 0.47
C ARG A 181 19.65 16.31 1.28
N LYS A 182 19.65 16.19 2.62
CA LYS A 182 20.63 16.85 3.48
C LYS A 182 22.01 16.16 3.47
N LYS A 183 22.07 14.84 3.33
CA LYS A 183 23.34 14.11 3.29
C LYS A 183 23.98 14.14 1.90
N LEU A 184 23.19 14.18 0.83
CA LEU A 184 23.67 14.52 -0.52
C LEU A 184 24.21 15.95 -0.57
N LEU A 185 23.54 16.95 0.03
CA LEU A 185 24.09 18.31 0.08
C LEU A 185 25.37 18.41 0.94
N GLN A 186 25.48 17.63 2.02
CA GLN A 186 26.69 17.60 2.85
C GLN A 186 27.85 16.79 2.24
N GLU A 187 27.59 15.75 1.45
CA GLU A 187 28.63 14.97 0.76
C GLU A 187 29.14 15.66 -0.51
N TYR A 188 28.35 16.55 -1.13
CA TYR A 188 28.77 17.36 -2.29
C TYR A 188 29.43 18.71 -1.92
N ASP A 189 29.39 19.13 -0.65
CA ASP A 189 30.08 20.34 -0.16
C ASP A 189 31.56 20.11 0.19
N LEU A 190 32.15 18.95 -0.15
CA LEU A 190 33.59 18.67 0.00
C LEU A 190 34.35 18.56 -1.33
N ALA A 191 33.79 19.09 -2.41
CA ALA A 191 34.48 19.20 -3.70
C ALA A 191 34.47 20.64 -4.24
N ILE A 192 35.02 21.60 -3.47
CA ILE A 192 35.59 22.85 -3.99
C ILE A 192 36.92 23.10 -3.29
#